data_AF-A0A963WPQ2-F1
#
_entry.id   AF-A0A963WPQ2-F1
#
_cell.length_a   1.000
_cell.length_b   1.000
_cell.length_c   1.000
_cell.angle_alpha   90.00
_cell.angle_beta   90.00
_cell.angle_gamma   90.00
#
_symmetry.space_group_name_H-M   'P 1'
#
loop_
_entity.id
_entity.type
_entity.pdbx_description
1 polymer ?
#
loop_
_entity_poly.entity_id
_entity_poly.type
_entity_poly.pdbx_seq_one_letter_code
_entity_poly.pdbx_strand_id
1 'polypeptide(L)'
;MFTAVVDALTDVNGREGGPAVASGEDSKPERISEAEHAVMEVLWDRSPLTAAEVCDAVCEQRDWSMPTVKTLLSRLVAKNAVATEPDGRRFLY
;
A
#
# COMPACT_ATOMS: atom_id res chain seq x y z
N MET A 1 20.48 4.08 -1.72
CA MET A 1 19.46 4.83 -2.49
C MET A 1 18.11 4.14 -2.25
N PHE A 2 17.68 4.10 -0.99
CA PHE A 2 16.38 3.56 -0.55
C PHE A 2 15.59 4.77 -0.08
N THR A 3 14.49 5.09 -0.75
CA THR A 3 13.63 6.21 -0.36
C THR A 3 12.19 5.76 -0.38
N ALA A 4 11.55 5.96 0.77
CA ALA A 4 10.11 5.80 1.06
C ALA A 4 9.59 4.37 1.32
N VAL A 5 10.06 3.76 2.42
CA VAL A 5 9.14 3.02 3.30
C VAL A 5 8.72 4.00 4.38
N VAL A 6 7.43 4.28 4.45
CA VAL A 6 6.80 5.04 5.53
C VAL A 6 7.00 4.28 6.84
N ASP A 7 8.01 4.73 7.59
CA ASP A 7 8.32 4.32 8.94
C ASP A 7 7.38 5.06 9.90
N ALA A 8 6.33 4.39 10.38
CA ALA A 8 5.43 4.96 11.38
C ALA A 8 4.69 3.89 12.17
N LEU A 9 5.42 2.99 12.84
CA LEU A 9 4.87 2.17 13.92
C LEU A 9 6.00 1.79 14.89
N THR A 10 6.36 2.69 15.80
CA THR A 10 6.89 2.27 17.10
C THR A 10 6.33 3.16 18.20
N ASP A 11 5.56 2.49 19.05
CA ASP A 11 4.93 2.93 20.28
C ASP A 11 5.96 3.48 21.29
N VAL A 12 5.71 4.67 21.84
CA VAL A 12 6.11 4.98 23.22
C VAL A 12 5.05 5.83 23.89
N ASN A 13 4.27 5.16 24.75
CA ASN A 13 3.22 5.71 25.57
C ASN A 13 3.81 6.51 26.76
N GLY A 14 3.30 7.73 27.02
CA GLY A 14 3.79 8.55 28.14
C GLY A 14 3.03 9.86 28.40
N ARG A 15 1.95 9.72 29.20
CA ARG A 15 1.39 10.69 30.19
C ARG A 15 0.46 11.87 29.78
N GLU A 16 -0.75 11.74 30.36
CA GLU A 16 -1.48 12.74 31.20
C GLU A 16 -2.48 13.74 30.56
N GLY A 17 -3.76 13.36 30.61
CA GLY A 17 -4.79 14.10 31.38
C GLY A 17 -5.55 15.26 30.72
N GLY A 18 -6.79 15.00 30.26
CA GLY A 18 -7.82 16.02 30.01
C GLY A 18 -9.13 15.43 29.43
N PRO A 19 -10.34 15.78 29.94
CA PRO A 19 -11.55 15.03 29.62
C PRO A 19 -12.37 15.56 28.43
N ALA A 20 -13.12 14.63 27.83
CA ALA A 20 -14.30 14.79 26.99
C ALA A 20 -14.13 15.40 25.58
N VAL A 21 -13.75 14.54 24.63
CA VAL A 21 -14.21 14.63 23.24
C VAL A 21 -14.81 13.28 22.83
N ALA A 22 -15.88 13.33 22.04
CA ALA A 22 -16.78 12.25 21.71
C ALA A 22 -16.09 10.97 21.19
N SER A 23 -16.56 9.81 21.69
CA SER A 23 -16.37 8.47 21.12
C SER A 23 -16.81 8.45 19.65
N GLY A 24 -15.96 8.03 18.70
CA GLY A 24 -15.81 6.64 18.21
C GLY A 24 -16.67 6.45 16.96
N GLU A 25 -16.28 5.90 15.81
CA GLU A 25 -15.21 5.00 15.35
C GLU A 25 -14.98 5.35 13.87
N ASP A 26 -13.75 5.50 13.36
CA ASP A 26 -13.15 4.51 12.46
C ASP A 26 -11.62 4.76 12.40
N SER A 27 -10.91 4.29 13.43
CA SER A 27 -9.44 4.35 13.48
C SER A 27 -8.82 2.96 13.51
N LYS A 28 -9.44 1.98 12.84
CA LYS A 28 -8.64 0.83 12.43
C LYS A 28 -7.74 1.35 11.31
N PRO A 29 -6.39 1.36 11.47
CA PRO A 29 -5.55 1.54 10.30
C PRO A 29 -6.02 0.51 9.27
N GLU A 30 -6.46 0.97 8.10
CA GLU A 30 -7.00 0.09 7.07
C GLU A 30 -5.97 -1.00 6.79
N ARG A 31 -6.25 -2.21 7.27
CA ARG A 31 -5.27 -3.29 7.25
C ARG A 31 -4.95 -3.62 5.79
N ILE A 32 -3.66 -3.77 5.51
CA ILE A 32 -3.21 -4.37 4.25
C ILE A 32 -3.61 -5.85 4.28
N SER A 33 -4.41 -6.27 3.32
CA SER A 33 -4.79 -7.67 3.12
C SER A 33 -3.61 -8.48 2.58
N GLU A 34 -3.66 -9.81 2.71
CA GLU A 34 -2.61 -10.68 2.17
C GLU A 34 -2.38 -10.49 0.66
N ALA A 35 -3.46 -10.29 -0.09
CA ALA A 35 -3.37 -10.04 -1.53
C ALA A 35 -2.69 -8.70 -1.85
N GLU A 36 -3.01 -7.64 -1.09
CA GLU A 36 -2.35 -6.34 -1.23
C GLU A 36 -0.89 -6.41 -0.80
N HIS A 37 -0.59 -7.14 0.28
CA HIS A 37 0.77 -7.35 0.75
C HIS A 37 1.64 -8.05 -0.30
N ALA A 38 1.10 -9.05 -1.01
CA ALA A 38 1.83 -9.71 -2.09
C ALA A 38 2.20 -8.75 -3.24
N VAL A 39 1.37 -7.73 -3.51
CA VAL A 39 1.70 -6.68 -4.48
C VAL A 39 2.76 -5.72 -3.90
N MET A 40 2.69 -5.41 -2.60
CA MET A 40 3.69 -4.58 -1.93
C MET A 40 5.07 -5.23 -1.93
N GLU A 41 5.18 -6.54 -1.71
CA GLU A 41 6.45 -7.28 -1.78
C GLU A 41 7.16 -7.08 -3.14
N VAL A 42 6.41 -7.08 -4.24
CA VAL A 42 6.96 -6.83 -5.58
C VAL A 42 7.48 -5.40 -5.69
N LEU A 43 6.74 -4.41 -5.20
CA LEU A 43 7.12 -3.00 -5.24
C LEU A 43 8.31 -2.68 -4.31
N TRP A 44 8.42 -3.36 -3.18
CA TRP A 44 9.56 -3.23 -2.27
C TRP A 44 10.84 -3.83 -2.84
N ASP A 45 10.73 -4.93 -3.58
CA ASP A 45 11.87 -5.50 -4.30
C ASP A 45 12.31 -4.58 -5.45
N ARG A 46 11.35 -4.07 -6.23
CA ARG A 46 11.62 -3.20 -7.39
C ARG A 46 10.55 -2.12 -7.51
N SER A 47 10.99 -0.86 -7.51
CA SER A 47 10.17 0.32 -7.77
C SER A 47 11.04 1.39 -8.46
N PRO A 48 10.49 2.25 -9.34
CA PRO A 48 9.10 2.28 -9.78
C PRO A 48 8.75 1.17 -10.80
N LEU A 49 7.53 0.65 -10.74
CA LEU A 49 7.01 -0.34 -11.70
C LEU A 49 5.67 0.08 -12.28
N THR A 50 5.41 -0.33 -13.52
CA THR A 50 4.07 -0.25 -14.10
C THR A 50 3.18 -1.38 -13.58
N ALA A 51 1.86 -1.20 -13.65
CA ALA A 51 0.90 -2.27 -13.34
C ALA A 51 1.13 -3.56 -14.17
N ALA A 52 1.73 -3.44 -15.36
CA ALA A 52 2.08 -4.58 -16.19
C ALA A 52 3.26 -5.37 -15.60
N GLU A 53 4.34 -4.67 -15.24
CA GLU A 53 5.52 -5.31 -14.63
C GLU A 53 5.19 -5.92 -13.26
N VAL A 54 4.30 -5.28 -12.49
CA VAL A 54 3.78 -5.87 -11.24
C VAL A 54 3.03 -7.17 -11.54
N CYS A 55 2.17 -7.19 -12.55
CA CYS A 55 1.48 -8.42 -12.93
C CYS A 55 2.45 -9.49 -13.40
N ASP A 56 3.44 -9.16 -14.23
CA ASP A 56 4.43 -10.13 -14.70
C ASP A 56 5.18 -10.79 -13.53
N ALA A 57 5.37 -10.09 -12.42
CA ALA A 57 6.02 -10.63 -11.22
C ALA A 57 5.11 -11.51 -10.34
N VAL A 58 3.80 -11.22 -10.26
CA VAL A 58 2.89 -11.86 -9.28
C VAL A 58 1.84 -12.79 -9.90
N CYS A 59 1.46 -12.55 -11.17
CA CYS A 59 0.32 -13.19 -11.81
C CYS A 59 0.53 -14.71 -12.01
N GLU A 60 1.72 -15.15 -12.40
CA GLU A 60 2.01 -16.58 -12.62
C GLU A 60 1.95 -17.38 -11.30
N GLN A 61 2.50 -16.83 -10.22
CA GLN A 61 2.57 -17.52 -8.92
C GLN A 61 1.23 -17.56 -8.17
N ARG A 62 0.32 -16.63 -8.48
CA ARG A 62 -0.95 -16.45 -7.76
C ARG A 62 -2.20 -16.74 -8.60
N ASP A 63 -2.04 -17.09 -9.88
CA ASP A 63 -3.13 -17.22 -10.85
C ASP A 63 -4.00 -15.95 -10.88
N TRP A 64 -3.34 -14.81 -10.99
CA TRP A 64 -4.02 -13.51 -11.06
C TRP A 64 -4.04 -12.96 -12.46
N SER A 65 -5.07 -12.16 -12.73
CA SER A 65 -5.22 -11.42 -13.98
C SER A 65 -4.77 -9.96 -13.80
N MET A 66 -4.43 -9.31 -14.91
CA MET A 66 -4.13 -7.87 -14.93
C MET A 66 -5.21 -6.99 -14.25
N PRO A 67 -6.53 -7.20 -14.49
CA PRO A 67 -7.59 -6.50 -13.73
C PRO A 67 -7.51 -6.68 -12.21
N THR A 68 -7.14 -7.87 -11.74
CA THR A 68 -6.96 -8.16 -10.32
C THR A 68 -5.82 -7.32 -9.75
N VAL A 69 -4.66 -7.31 -10.41
CA VAL A 69 -3.50 -6.52 -9.98
C VAL A 69 -3.82 -5.02 -9.95
N LYS A 70 -4.47 -4.49 -11.00
CA LYS A 70 -4.91 -3.08 -11.01
C LYS A 70 -5.84 -2.74 -9.85
N THR A 71 -6.76 -3.64 -9.52
CA THR A 71 -7.67 -3.46 -8.38
C THR A 71 -6.90 -3.39 -7.06
N LEU A 72 -5.92 -4.27 -6.85
CA LEU A 72 -5.08 -4.28 -5.65
C LEU A 72 -4.22 -3.01 -5.55
N LEU A 73 -3.59 -2.58 -6.65
CA LEU A 73 -2.86 -1.32 -6.72
C LEU A 73 -3.75 -0.12 -6.39
N SER A 74 -4.96 -0.05 -6.96
CA SER A 74 -5.91 1.02 -6.64
C SER A 74 -6.30 1.06 -5.16
N ARG A 75 -6.45 -0.10 -4.51
CA ARG A 75 -6.73 -0.17 -3.07
C ARG A 75 -5.53 0.28 -2.23
N LEU A 76 -4.31 -0.10 -2.62
CA LEU A 76 -3.09 0.35 -1.96
C LEU A 76 -2.92 1.88 -2.07
N VAL A 77 -3.23 2.46 -3.23
CA VAL A 77 -3.21 3.92 -3.42
C VAL A 77 -4.29 4.59 -2.58
N ALA A 78 -5.52 4.05 -2.54
CA ALA A 78 -6.59 4.58 -1.69
C ALA A 78 -6.22 4.57 -0.20
N LYS A 79 -5.45 3.56 0.21
CA LYS A 79 -4.87 3.42 1.56
C LYS A 79 -3.65 4.30 1.82
N ASN A 80 -3.18 5.08 0.82
CA ASN A 80 -1.92 5.81 0.85
C ASN A 80 -0.69 4.92 1.14
N ALA A 81 -0.78 3.62 0.83
CA ALA A 81 0.30 2.66 1.03
C ALA A 81 1.30 2.65 -0.15
N VAL A 82 0.87 3.10 -1.32
CA VAL A 82 1.67 3.21 -2.56
C VAL A 82 1.32 4.53 -3.24
N ALA A 83 2.34 5.23 -3.76
CA ALA A 83 2.16 6.45 -4.53
C ALA A 83 2.05 6.13 -6.02
N THR A 84 1.55 7.08 -6.82
CA THR A 84 1.57 6.95 -8.28
C THR A 84 2.26 8.13 -8.94
N GLU A 85 3.03 7.83 -9.98
CA GLU A 85 3.65 8.84 -10.84
C GLU A 85 3.12 8.68 -12.28
N PRO A 86 2.60 9.74 -12.92
CA PRO A 86 2.20 9.68 -14.32
C PRO A 86 3.40 9.48 -15.25
N ASP A 87 3.35 8.47 -16.10
CA ASP A 87 4.32 8.20 -17.16
C ASP A 87 3.58 8.09 -18.51
N GLY A 88 3.39 9.24 -19.16
CA GLY A 88 2.65 9.33 -20.42
C GLY A 88 1.19 8.89 -20.29
N ARG A 89 0.86 7.70 -20.81
CA ARG A 89 -0.50 7.12 -20.76
C ARG A 89 -0.66 6.04 -19.68
N ARG A 90 0.36 5.83 -18.86
CA ARG A 90 0.37 4.84 -17.77
C ARG A 90 0.78 5.50 -16.45
N PHE A 91 0.68 4.74 -15.38
CA PHE A 91 1.18 5.12 -14.06
C PHE A 91 2.30 4.17 -13.64
N LEU A 92 3.28 4.74 -12.96
CA LEU A 92 4.27 4.04 -12.18
C LEU A 92 3.79 3.99 -10.72
N TYR A 93 4.11 2.88 -10.06
CA TYR A 93 3.76 2.54 -8.68
C TYR A 93 5.04 2.20 -7.90
#